data_AF-A0A2T9Z382-F1
#
_entry.id   AF-A0A2T9Z382-F1
#
_cell.length_a   1.000
_cell.length_b   1.000
_cell.length_c   1.000
_cell.angle_alpha   90.00
_cell.angle_beta   90.00
_cell.angle_gamma   90.00
#
_symmetry.space_group_name_H-M   'P 1'
#
loop_
_entity.id
_entity.type
_entity.pdbx_description
1 polymer ?
#
loop_
_entity_poly.entity_id
_entity_poly.type
_entity_poly.pdbx_seq_one_letter_code
_entity_poly.pdbx_strand_id
1 'polypeptide(L)'
;MSFSKFWNSSAKKYPVFTMVITNGTLAATGNILAQSLSFFSDENKEKHKSFFEKFELSQTVRFFAYGMMFAPFSFKWFSYLDRRFPFRSISPSVKPKKNFAYWSVVGKRLSADQLLFSPLAAGAFIAVMGAMEKKSLQEIKERFNERYFKTLIGSYILWPAVQVINFSIIPLIYRVPFAGVASVIWNCFLSILNARHKENAFIAEELELLKG
;
A
#
# COMPACT_ATOMS: atom_id res chain seq x y z
N MET A 1 -24.86 17.13 -5.07
CA MET A 1 -24.77 15.68 -5.38
C MET A 1 -23.71 15.06 -4.45
N SER A 2 -24.02 14.03 -3.66
CA SER A 2 -23.05 13.44 -2.73
C SER A 2 -21.91 12.73 -3.47
N PHE A 3 -20.68 12.79 -2.95
CA PHE A 3 -19.49 12.14 -3.52
C PHE A 3 -19.71 10.65 -3.81
N SER A 4 -20.40 9.93 -2.91
CA SER A 4 -20.70 8.51 -3.10
C SER A 4 -21.60 8.26 -4.31
N LYS A 5 -22.60 9.13 -4.56
CA LYS A 5 -23.49 9.02 -5.73
C LYS A 5 -22.72 9.33 -7.03
N PHE A 6 -21.86 10.34 -7.00
CA PHE A 6 -21.00 10.68 -8.15
C PHE A 6 -20.03 9.55 -8.47
N TRP A 7 -19.29 9.05 -7.47
CA TRP A 7 -18.31 7.97 -7.65
C TRP A 7 -18.99 6.69 -8.15
N ASN A 8 -20.12 6.30 -7.56
CA ASN A 8 -20.87 5.13 -8.00
C ASN A 8 -21.43 5.28 -9.43
N SER A 9 -21.88 6.47 -9.82
CA SER A 9 -22.32 6.74 -11.20
C SER A 9 -21.16 6.63 -12.18
N SER A 10 -20.02 7.23 -11.85
CA SER A 10 -18.79 7.17 -12.63
C SER A 10 -18.28 5.73 -12.75
N ALA A 11 -18.20 4.98 -11.65
CA ALA A 11 -17.75 3.60 -11.62
C ALA A 11 -18.69 2.64 -12.38
N LYS A 12 -19.98 2.95 -12.50
CA LYS A 12 -20.90 2.19 -13.35
C LYS A 12 -20.66 2.47 -14.84
N LYS A 13 -20.39 3.73 -15.21
CA LYS A 13 -20.21 4.15 -16.59
C LYS A 13 -18.81 3.84 -17.13
N TYR A 14 -17.78 4.02 -16.32
CA TYR A 14 -16.35 3.88 -16.67
C TYR A 14 -15.56 3.17 -15.55
N PRO A 15 -15.88 1.91 -15.21
CA PRO A 15 -15.37 1.22 -14.02
C PRO A 15 -13.84 1.21 -13.89
N VAL A 16 -13.14 0.93 -14.98
CA VAL A 16 -11.66 0.85 -14.97
C VAL A 16 -11.05 2.23 -14.77
N PHE A 17 -11.53 3.23 -15.51
CA PHE A 17 -10.99 4.58 -15.44
C PHE A 17 -11.18 5.20 -14.04
N THR A 18 -12.41 5.12 -13.50
CA THR A 18 -12.71 5.63 -12.17
C THR A 18 -11.83 5.00 -11.11
N MET A 19 -11.60 3.68 -11.19
CA MET A 19 -10.76 2.95 -10.23
C MET A 19 -9.27 3.33 -10.34
N VAL A 20 -8.74 3.40 -11.56
CA VAL A 20 -7.34 3.78 -11.82
C VAL A 20 -7.05 5.17 -11.27
N ILE A 21 -7.90 6.16 -11.58
CA ILE A 21 -7.73 7.53 -11.09
C ILE A 21 -7.90 7.60 -9.58
N THR A 22 -8.92 6.92 -9.02
CA THR A 22 -9.13 6.89 -7.55
C THR A 22 -7.90 6.34 -6.84
N ASN A 23 -7.33 5.23 -7.32
CA ASN A 23 -6.17 4.61 -6.68
C ASN A 23 -4.91 5.45 -6.84
N GLY A 24 -4.71 6.08 -8.00
CA GLY A 24 -3.62 7.05 -8.20
C GLY A 24 -3.71 8.20 -7.20
N THR A 25 -4.88 8.82 -7.08
CA THR A 25 -5.11 9.92 -6.12
C THR A 25 -4.86 9.48 -4.68
N LEU A 26 -5.36 8.31 -4.27
CA LEU A 26 -5.10 7.78 -2.93
C LEU A 26 -3.61 7.56 -2.68
N ALA A 27 -2.87 7.02 -3.65
CA ALA A 27 -1.43 6.83 -3.54
C ALA A 27 -0.69 8.18 -3.40
N ALA A 28 -1.07 9.18 -4.18
CA ALA A 28 -0.54 10.55 -4.07
C ALA A 28 -0.83 11.17 -2.70
N THR A 29 -2.08 11.08 -2.22
CA THR A 29 -2.47 11.56 -0.88
C THR A 29 -1.68 10.88 0.22
N GLY A 30 -1.50 9.56 0.15
CA GLY A 30 -0.70 8.82 1.11
C GLY A 30 0.76 9.27 1.12
N ASN A 31 1.33 9.55 -0.04
CA ASN A 31 2.69 10.07 -0.12
C ASN A 31 2.79 11.51 0.43
N ILE A 32 1.86 12.41 0.10
CA ILE A 32 1.82 13.77 0.65
C ILE A 32 1.75 13.72 2.18
N LEU A 33 0.87 12.90 2.75
CA LEU A 33 0.75 12.75 4.20
C LEU A 33 2.03 12.18 4.84
N ALA A 34 2.65 11.19 4.20
CA ALA A 34 3.93 10.65 4.66
C ALA A 34 5.05 11.70 4.62
N GLN A 35 5.10 12.55 3.58
CA GLN A 35 6.06 13.64 3.50
C GLN A 35 5.81 14.70 4.59
N SER A 36 4.55 15.07 4.82
CA SER A 36 4.17 16.00 5.90
C SER A 36 4.52 15.43 7.28
N LEU A 37 4.22 14.17 7.56
CA LEU A 37 4.59 13.53 8.83
C LEU A 37 6.11 13.48 9.02
N SER A 38 6.85 13.15 7.97
CA SER A 38 8.31 13.14 8.02
C SER A 38 8.87 14.54 8.29
N PHE A 39 8.29 15.59 7.69
CA PHE A 39 8.67 16.97 7.94
C PHE A 39 8.44 17.40 9.39
N PHE A 40 7.28 17.05 9.98
CA PHE A 40 6.98 17.40 11.37
C PHE A 40 7.69 16.53 12.41
N SER A 41 8.10 15.31 12.04
CA SER A 41 8.81 14.38 12.95
C SER A 41 10.32 14.57 12.96
N ASP A 42 10.88 15.36 12.04
CA ASP A 42 12.31 15.60 11.96
C ASP A 42 12.73 16.66 13.01
N GLU A 43 13.01 16.21 14.25
CA GLU A 43 13.45 17.07 15.35
C GLU A 43 14.86 17.66 15.15
N ASN A 44 15.65 17.13 14.21
CA ASN A 44 17.01 17.57 13.93
C ASN A 44 17.06 18.75 12.94
N LYS A 45 17.02 19.97 13.51
CA LYS A 45 17.86 21.13 13.12
C LYS A 45 17.91 21.61 11.65
N GLU A 46 16.85 21.49 10.85
CA GLU A 46 16.65 22.40 9.71
C GLU A 46 15.46 23.36 9.98
N LYS A 47 15.56 24.15 11.04
CA LYS A 47 14.55 25.16 11.42
C LYS A 47 14.35 26.30 10.40
N HIS A 48 15.10 26.31 9.30
CA HIS A 48 15.08 27.41 8.32
C HIS A 48 14.38 27.10 6.99
N LYS A 49 14.03 25.84 6.70
CA LYS A 49 13.37 25.49 5.45
C LYS A 49 11.87 25.30 5.62
N SER A 50 11.08 25.90 4.74
CA SER A 50 9.63 25.71 4.75
C SER A 50 9.25 24.30 4.25
N PHE A 51 8.06 23.81 4.63
CA PHE A 51 7.54 22.53 4.10
C PHE A 51 7.58 22.48 2.57
N PHE A 52 7.27 23.60 1.91
CA PHE A 52 7.25 23.71 0.45
C PHE A 52 8.63 23.52 -0.19
N GLU A 53 9.72 23.85 0.51
CA GLU A 53 11.09 23.66 0.01
C GLU A 53 11.54 22.20 0.12
N LYS A 54 11.05 21.46 1.13
CA LYS A 54 11.34 20.03 1.30
C LYS A 54 10.36 19.12 0.55
N PHE A 55 9.21 19.65 0.11
CA PHE A 55 8.17 18.86 -0.52
C PHE A 55 8.62 18.35 -1.90
N GLU A 56 8.72 17.02 -2.02
CA GLU A 56 9.11 16.36 -3.26
C GLU A 56 7.87 16.06 -4.12
N LEU A 57 7.49 17.04 -4.96
CA LEU A 57 6.40 16.87 -5.92
C LEU A 57 6.67 15.71 -6.88
N SER A 58 7.91 15.54 -7.34
CA SER A 58 8.28 14.43 -8.23
C SER A 58 8.01 13.07 -7.58
N GLN A 59 8.24 12.92 -6.28
CA GLN A 59 7.91 11.69 -5.56
C GLN A 59 6.39 11.46 -5.53
N THR A 60 5.60 12.50 -5.25
CA THR A 60 4.13 12.42 -5.26
C THR A 60 3.60 11.98 -6.63
N VAL A 61 4.14 12.54 -7.72
CA VAL A 61 3.76 12.17 -9.09
C VAL A 61 4.10 10.71 -9.39
N ARG A 62 5.26 10.21 -8.92
CA ARG A 62 5.60 8.79 -9.08
C ARG A 62 4.62 7.88 -8.34
N PHE A 63 4.23 8.22 -7.11
CA PHE A 63 3.22 7.48 -6.36
C PHE A 63 1.85 7.50 -7.05
N PHE A 64 1.44 8.65 -7.59
CA PHE A 64 0.23 8.76 -8.39
C PHE A 64 0.23 7.80 -9.58
N ALA A 65 1.29 7.86 -10.40
CA ALA A 65 1.43 7.03 -11.58
C ALA A 65 1.56 5.53 -11.24
N TYR A 66 2.29 5.17 -10.18
CA TYR A 66 2.34 3.80 -9.69
C TYR A 66 0.95 3.31 -9.25
N GLY A 67 0.20 4.11 -8.49
CA GLY A 67 -1.16 3.78 -8.06
C GLY A 67 -2.10 3.53 -9.24
N MET A 68 -2.02 4.37 -10.28
CA MET A 68 -2.77 4.17 -11.53
C MET A 68 -2.40 2.85 -12.22
N MET A 69 -1.09 2.59 -12.34
CA MET A 69 -0.57 1.39 -13.00
C MET A 69 -0.97 0.11 -12.23
N PHE A 70 -0.90 0.14 -10.90
CA PHE A 70 -1.09 -1.04 -10.05
C PHE A 70 -2.57 -1.44 -9.88
N ALA A 71 -3.50 -0.49 -10.02
CA ALA A 71 -4.93 -0.73 -9.83
C ALA A 71 -5.51 -1.84 -10.75
N PRO A 72 -5.28 -1.83 -12.08
CA PRO A 72 -5.77 -2.89 -12.97
C PRO A 72 -5.19 -4.27 -12.64
N PHE A 73 -3.92 -4.36 -12.24
CA PHE A 73 -3.30 -5.63 -11.85
C PHE A 73 -3.95 -6.18 -10.58
N SER A 74 -4.15 -5.33 -9.56
CA SER A 74 -4.83 -5.70 -8.32
C SER A 74 -6.27 -6.14 -8.57
N PHE A 75 -7.01 -5.42 -9.42
CA PHE A 75 -8.38 -5.79 -9.77
C PHE A 75 -8.45 -7.16 -10.48
N LYS A 76 -7.55 -7.40 -11.45
CA LYS A 76 -7.45 -8.71 -12.13
C LYS A 76 -7.11 -9.83 -11.15
N TRP A 77 -6.19 -9.59 -10.21
CA TRP A 77 -5.85 -10.54 -9.16
C TRP A 77 -7.05 -10.89 -8.27
N PHE A 78 -7.75 -9.87 -7.75
CA PHE A 78 -8.96 -10.10 -6.94
C PHE A 78 -10.07 -10.82 -7.73
N SER A 79 -10.23 -10.49 -9.01
CA SER A 79 -11.17 -11.17 -9.90
C SER A 79 -10.79 -12.64 -10.12
N TYR A 80 -9.50 -12.93 -10.27
CA TYR A 80 -8.98 -14.29 -10.38
C TYR A 80 -9.28 -15.10 -9.11
N LEU A 81 -9.00 -14.54 -7.93
CA LEU A 81 -9.29 -15.19 -6.66
C LEU A 81 -10.79 -15.45 -6.46
N ASP A 82 -11.65 -14.52 -6.88
CA ASP A 82 -13.11 -14.69 -6.82
C ASP A 82 -13.60 -15.86 -7.69
N ARG A 83 -13.02 -16.02 -8.88
CA ARG A 83 -13.33 -17.12 -9.80
C ARG A 83 -12.75 -18.45 -9.35
N ARG A 84 -11.54 -18.45 -8.79
CA ARG A 84 -10.82 -19.66 -8.38
C ARG A 84 -11.32 -20.22 -7.05
N PHE A 85 -11.68 -19.33 -6.13
CA PHE A 85 -12.22 -19.65 -4.80
C PHE A 85 -13.59 -18.99 -4.62
N PRO A 86 -14.63 -19.42 -5.36
CA PRO A 86 -15.97 -18.90 -5.22
C PRO A 86 -16.62 -19.39 -3.93
N PHE A 87 -17.50 -18.58 -3.35
CA PHE A 87 -18.36 -18.98 -2.25
C PHE A 87 -19.46 -19.93 -2.74
N ARG A 88 -19.10 -21.17 -3.10
CA ARG A 88 -20.05 -22.21 -3.54
C ARG A 88 -20.71 -22.84 -2.32
N SER A 89 -22.04 -22.98 -2.35
CA SER A 89 -22.83 -23.72 -1.35
C SER A 89 -22.87 -23.13 0.07
N ILE A 90 -22.88 -21.80 0.20
CA ILE A 90 -23.32 -21.17 1.46
C ILE A 90 -24.84 -21.05 1.37
N SER A 91 -25.56 -21.90 2.09
CA SER A 91 -27.03 -21.81 2.19
C SER A 91 -27.42 -20.37 2.55
N PRO A 92 -28.36 -19.72 1.81
CA PRO A 92 -28.82 -18.37 2.09
C PRO A 92 -29.35 -18.18 3.53
N SER A 93 -29.78 -19.27 4.16
CA SER A 93 -30.36 -19.30 5.51
C SER A 93 -29.33 -19.25 6.64
N VAL A 94 -28.04 -19.52 6.35
CA VAL A 94 -26.98 -19.52 7.36
C VAL A 94 -26.25 -18.19 7.33
N LYS A 95 -26.20 -17.49 8.48
CA LYS A 95 -25.41 -16.25 8.62
C LYS A 95 -23.96 -16.51 8.15
N PRO A 96 -23.50 -15.91 7.04
CA PRO A 96 -22.24 -16.29 6.38
C PRO A 96 -21.03 -16.26 7.31
N LYS A 97 -21.02 -15.32 8.26
CA LYS A 97 -19.95 -15.09 9.22
C LYS A 97 -19.78 -16.20 10.27
N LYS A 98 -20.75 -17.11 10.45
CA LYS A 98 -20.62 -18.27 11.36
C LYS A 98 -20.28 -19.58 10.63
N ASN A 99 -20.20 -19.56 9.30
CA ASN A 99 -19.98 -20.77 8.51
C ASN A 99 -18.46 -21.00 8.30
N PHE A 100 -17.96 -22.16 8.71
CA PHE A 100 -16.57 -22.56 8.48
C PHE A 100 -16.20 -22.55 7.00
N ALA A 101 -17.11 -22.98 6.11
CA ALA A 101 -16.87 -22.99 4.67
C ALA A 101 -16.60 -21.58 4.12
N TYR A 102 -17.30 -20.55 4.64
CA TYR A 102 -17.06 -19.16 4.27
C TYR A 102 -15.65 -18.71 4.64
N TRP A 103 -15.25 -18.93 5.91
CA TRP A 103 -13.92 -18.55 6.37
C TRP A 103 -12.80 -19.37 5.72
N SER A 104 -13.08 -20.61 5.31
CA SER A 104 -12.13 -21.42 4.53
C SER A 104 -11.85 -20.79 3.16
N VAL A 105 -12.85 -20.19 2.50
CA VAL A 105 -12.68 -19.49 1.22
C VAL A 105 -11.89 -18.20 1.44
N VAL A 106 -12.22 -17.42 2.47
CA VAL A 106 -11.46 -16.21 2.84
C VAL A 106 -10.00 -16.56 3.12
N GLY A 107 -9.74 -17.62 3.89
CA GLY A 107 -8.40 -18.11 4.20
C GLY A 107 -7.61 -18.54 2.97
N LYS A 108 -8.24 -19.22 1.99
CA LYS A 108 -7.59 -19.58 0.71
C LYS A 108 -7.19 -18.36 -0.11
N ARG A 109 -8.10 -17.38 -0.21
CA ARG A 109 -7.84 -16.11 -0.92
C ARG A 109 -6.72 -15.33 -0.26
N LEU A 110 -6.77 -15.20 1.07
CA LEU A 110 -5.73 -14.56 1.87
C LEU A 110 -4.38 -15.26 1.70
N SER A 111 -4.34 -16.59 1.79
CA SER A 111 -3.10 -17.35 1.66
C SER A 111 -2.48 -17.16 0.28
N ALA A 112 -3.29 -17.21 -0.79
CA ALA A 112 -2.81 -16.93 -2.13
C ALA A 112 -2.29 -15.49 -2.27
N ASP A 113 -2.98 -14.52 -1.67
CA ASP A 113 -2.57 -13.11 -1.68
C ASP A 113 -1.23 -12.92 -0.97
N GLN A 114 -1.08 -13.43 0.25
CA GLN A 114 0.12 -13.22 1.07
C GLN A 114 1.33 -14.02 0.57
N LEU A 115 1.13 -15.21 -0.01
CA LEU A 115 2.23 -16.07 -0.47
C LEU A 115 2.67 -15.77 -1.91
N LEU A 116 1.79 -15.21 -2.74
CA LEU A 116 2.09 -14.97 -4.16
C LEU A 116 2.06 -13.48 -4.50
N PHE A 117 0.94 -12.80 -4.20
CA PHE A 117 0.74 -11.43 -4.63
C PHE A 117 1.59 -10.44 -3.83
N SER A 118 1.63 -10.54 -2.50
CA SER A 118 2.41 -9.62 -1.66
C SER A 118 3.92 -9.64 -1.96
N PRO A 119 4.60 -10.82 -2.09
CA PRO A 119 6.01 -10.86 -2.46
C PRO A 119 6.29 -10.25 -3.84
N LEU A 120 5.44 -10.52 -4.82
CA LEU A 120 5.56 -9.96 -6.17
C LEU A 120 5.30 -8.46 -6.18
N ALA A 121 4.27 -8.00 -5.46
CA ALA A 121 3.92 -6.59 -5.37
C ALA A 121 5.01 -5.77 -4.68
N ALA A 122 5.61 -6.27 -3.60
CA ALA A 122 6.72 -5.62 -2.91
C ALA A 122 7.94 -5.47 -3.84
N GLY A 123 8.27 -6.53 -4.58
CA GLY A 123 9.39 -6.51 -5.53
C GLY A 123 9.12 -5.57 -6.71
N ALA A 124 7.91 -5.63 -7.27
CA ALA A 124 7.48 -4.75 -8.34
C ALA A 124 7.47 -3.28 -7.89
N PHE A 125 7.06 -2.98 -6.67
CA PHE A 125 7.12 -1.63 -6.11
C PHE A 125 8.55 -1.09 -6.12
N ILE A 126 9.52 -1.85 -5.57
CA ILE A 126 10.92 -1.42 -5.52
C ILE A 126 11.48 -1.21 -6.94
N ALA A 127 11.22 -2.15 -7.84
CA ALA A 127 11.72 -2.10 -9.22
C ALA A 127 11.12 -0.92 -10.01
N VAL A 128 9.79 -0.77 -10.00
CA VAL A 128 9.10 0.29 -10.74
C VAL A 128 9.44 1.66 -10.16
N MET A 129 9.45 1.82 -8.84
CA MET A 129 9.84 3.10 -8.23
C MET A 129 11.29 3.46 -8.53
N GLY A 130 12.21 2.50 -8.46
CA GLY A 130 13.61 2.71 -8.83
C GLY A 130 13.77 3.14 -10.30
N ALA A 131 13.03 2.50 -11.21
CA ALA A 131 13.03 2.89 -12.63
C ALA A 131 12.47 4.30 -12.84
N MET A 132 11.38 4.67 -12.14
CA MET A 132 10.79 6.02 -12.20
C MET A 132 11.67 7.10 -11.55
N GLU A 133 12.55 6.70 -10.64
CA GLU A 133 13.64 7.53 -10.10
C GLU A 133 14.85 7.62 -11.03
N LYS A 134 14.82 6.96 -12.20
CA LYS A 134 15.92 6.87 -13.17
C LYS A 134 17.20 6.25 -12.59
N LYS A 135 17.05 5.34 -11.63
CA LYS A 135 18.17 4.59 -11.05
C LYS A 135 18.71 3.56 -12.03
N SER A 136 20.01 3.30 -11.95
CA SER A 136 20.64 2.20 -12.66
C SER A 136 20.13 0.84 -12.14
N LEU A 137 20.25 -0.21 -12.96
CA LEU A 137 19.86 -1.56 -12.54
C LEU A 137 20.63 -2.04 -11.31
N GLN A 138 21.88 -1.61 -11.16
CA GLN A 138 22.70 -1.93 -10.00
C GLN A 138 22.14 -1.31 -8.72
N GLU A 139 21.82 -0.01 -8.72
CA GLU A 139 21.20 0.67 -7.58
C GLU A 139 19.83 0.08 -7.21
N ILE A 140 19.05 -0.34 -8.21
CA ILE A 140 17.76 -1.00 -7.98
C ILE A 140 17.97 -2.35 -7.29
N LYS A 141 18.98 -3.13 -7.74
CA LYS A 141 19.33 -4.43 -7.15
C LYS A 141 19.82 -4.28 -5.71
N GLU A 142 20.68 -3.29 -5.45
CA GLU A 142 21.16 -2.96 -4.10
C GLU A 142 19.98 -2.60 -3.18
N ARG A 143 19.13 -1.67 -3.62
CA ARG A 143 17.91 -1.30 -2.89
C ARG A 143 16.99 -2.50 -2.64
N PHE A 144 16.84 -3.38 -3.62
CA PHE A 144 16.05 -4.60 -3.46
C PHE A 144 16.61 -5.48 -2.35
N ASN A 145 17.92 -5.78 -2.37
CA ASN A 145 18.56 -6.60 -1.35
C ASN A 145 18.43 -6.00 0.06
N GLU A 146 18.52 -4.67 0.18
CA GLU A 146 18.41 -3.98 1.46
C GLU A 146 16.99 -3.89 2.02
N ARG A 147 16.01 -3.62 1.14
CA ARG A 147 14.66 -3.20 1.56
C ARG A 147 13.60 -4.26 1.36
N TYR A 148 13.77 -5.18 0.42
CA TYR A 148 12.72 -6.13 0.03
C TYR A 148 12.16 -6.90 1.22
N PHE A 149 13.01 -7.58 1.98
CA PHE A 149 12.58 -8.36 3.14
C PHE A 149 12.00 -7.49 4.25
N LYS A 150 12.59 -6.32 4.52
CA LYS A 150 12.08 -5.38 5.53
C LYS A 150 10.67 -4.89 5.16
N THR A 151 10.46 -4.53 3.90
CA THR A 151 9.16 -4.12 3.38
C THR A 151 8.16 -5.27 3.39
N LEU A 152 8.56 -6.47 2.98
CA LEU A 152 7.69 -7.64 2.94
C LEU A 152 7.23 -8.06 4.34
N ILE A 153 8.16 -8.16 5.29
CA ILE A 153 7.85 -8.48 6.70
C ILE A 153 6.94 -7.41 7.30
N GLY A 154 7.28 -6.13 7.11
CA GLY A 154 6.42 -5.04 7.56
C GLY A 154 5.01 -5.12 6.94
N SER A 155 4.91 -5.51 5.67
CA SER A 155 3.62 -5.64 5.00
C SER A 155 2.75 -6.71 5.65
N TYR A 156 3.35 -7.81 6.14
CA TYR A 156 2.63 -8.88 6.84
C TYR A 156 2.08 -8.49 8.21
N ILE A 157 2.43 -7.32 8.74
CA ILE A 157 1.84 -6.82 9.99
C ILE A 157 0.43 -6.23 9.73
N LEU A 158 0.29 -5.44 8.66
CA LEU A 158 -0.94 -4.70 8.38
C LEU A 158 -1.83 -5.41 7.35
N TRP A 159 -1.22 -5.90 6.27
CA TRP A 159 -1.96 -6.34 5.09
C TRP A 159 -2.82 -7.58 5.31
N PRO A 160 -2.44 -8.59 6.13
CA PRO A 160 -3.34 -9.71 6.39
C PRO A 160 -4.68 -9.27 6.97
N ALA A 161 -4.68 -8.34 7.93
CA ALA A 161 -5.90 -7.82 8.53
C ALA A 161 -6.76 -7.06 7.51
N VAL A 162 -6.12 -6.20 6.70
CA VAL A 162 -6.79 -5.46 5.61
C VAL A 162 -7.41 -6.44 4.61
N GLN A 163 -6.67 -7.47 4.20
CA GLN A 163 -7.12 -8.42 3.18
C GLN A 163 -8.19 -9.38 3.69
N VAL A 164 -8.20 -9.73 4.98
CA VAL A 164 -9.32 -10.45 5.59
C VAL A 164 -10.61 -9.65 5.43
N ILE A 165 -10.60 -8.34 5.72
CA ILE A 165 -11.75 -7.47 5.52
C ILE A 165 -12.11 -7.40 4.03
N ASN A 166 -11.09 -7.22 3.18
CA ASN A 166 -11.26 -7.08 1.73
C ASN A 166 -11.93 -8.30 1.09
N PHE A 167 -11.49 -9.51 1.44
CA PHE A 167 -12.01 -10.76 0.87
C PHE A 167 -13.28 -11.28 1.55
N SER A 168 -13.59 -10.80 2.75
CA SER A 168 -14.82 -11.19 3.47
C SER A 168 -16.00 -10.30 3.07
N ILE A 169 -15.88 -8.98 3.23
CA ILE A 169 -17.04 -8.09 3.18
C ILE A 169 -17.04 -7.12 1.99
N ILE A 170 -15.89 -6.81 1.41
CA ILE A 170 -15.80 -5.78 0.37
C ILE A 170 -16.16 -6.37 -1.01
N PRO A 171 -17.14 -5.80 -1.74
CA PRO A 171 -17.46 -6.23 -3.09
C PRO A 171 -16.30 -5.93 -4.06
N LEU A 172 -16.14 -6.76 -5.10
CA LEU A 172 -14.98 -6.76 -6.01
C LEU A 172 -14.60 -5.37 -6.55
N ILE A 173 -15.57 -4.55 -6.96
CA ILE A 173 -15.33 -3.21 -7.52
C ILE A 173 -14.75 -2.21 -6.51
N TYR A 174 -15.00 -2.41 -5.21
CA TYR A 174 -14.53 -1.52 -4.13
C TYR A 174 -13.23 -2.00 -3.49
N ARG A 175 -12.75 -3.21 -3.80
CA ARG A 175 -11.57 -3.80 -3.16
C ARG A 175 -10.28 -3.02 -3.40
N VAL A 176 -10.10 -2.50 -4.62
CA VAL A 176 -8.93 -1.69 -4.97
C VAL A 176 -8.99 -0.32 -4.26
N PRO A 177 -10.08 0.47 -4.34
CA PRO A 177 -10.21 1.70 -3.55
C PRO A 177 -10.05 1.49 -2.04
N PHE A 178 -10.63 0.42 -1.49
CA PHE A 178 -10.48 0.06 -0.07
C PHE A 178 -9.02 -0.19 0.30
N ALA A 179 -8.31 -1.01 -0.49
CA ALA A 179 -6.88 -1.22 -0.30
C ALA A 179 -6.08 0.08 -0.45
N GLY A 180 -6.45 0.97 -1.38
CA GLY A 180 -5.83 2.29 -1.54
C GLY A 180 -5.95 3.18 -0.30
N VAL A 181 -7.08 3.15 0.41
CA VAL A 181 -7.24 3.86 1.70
C VAL A 181 -6.33 3.25 2.77
N ALA A 182 -6.24 1.92 2.85
CA ALA A 182 -5.31 1.26 3.77
C ALA A 182 -3.84 1.59 3.43
N SER A 183 -3.50 1.75 2.14
CA SER A 183 -2.17 2.18 1.69
C SER A 183 -1.80 3.58 2.17
N VAL A 184 -2.77 4.49 2.33
CA VAL A 184 -2.51 5.81 2.94
C VAL A 184 -2.00 5.64 4.37
N ILE A 185 -2.69 4.80 5.17
CA ILE A 185 -2.30 4.49 6.55
C ILE A 185 -0.92 3.82 6.58
N TRP A 186 -0.68 2.87 5.67
CA TRP A 186 0.61 2.20 5.52
C TRP A 186 1.76 3.18 5.24
N ASN A 187 1.57 4.14 4.33
CA ASN A 187 2.58 5.15 4.01
C ASN A 187 2.91 6.04 5.21
N CYS A 188 1.88 6.45 5.98
CA CYS A 188 2.08 7.18 7.23
C CYS A 188 2.86 6.34 8.26
N PHE A 189 2.49 5.07 8.42
CA PHE A 189 3.17 4.15 9.32
C PHE A 189 4.66 3.97 8.96
N LEU A 190 4.96 3.77 7.66
CA LEU A 190 6.34 3.68 7.18
C LEU A 190 7.12 4.97 7.41
N SER A 191 6.51 6.14 7.22
CA SER A 191 7.14 7.43 7.51
C SER A 191 7.55 7.54 8.98
N ILE A 192 6.67 7.18 9.91
CA ILE A 192 6.95 7.20 11.35
C ILE A 192 8.05 6.20 11.72
N LEU A 193 8.01 4.98 11.18
CA LEU A 193 9.05 3.98 11.43
C LEU A 193 10.42 4.44 10.90
N ASN A 194 10.45 5.04 9.71
CA ASN A 194 11.69 5.56 9.15
C ASN A 194 12.26 6.72 9.97
N ALA A 195 11.42 7.58 10.54
CA ALA A 195 11.85 8.65 11.44
C ALA A 195 12.53 8.08 12.71
N ARG A 196 11.91 7.10 13.36
CA ARG A 196 12.48 6.41 14.54
C ARG A 196 13.79 5.67 14.24
N HIS A 197 13.90 5.06 13.06
CA HIS A 197 15.14 4.39 12.66
C HIS A 197 16.31 5.36 12.51
N LYS A 198 16.06 6.58 12.00
CA LYS A 198 17.09 7.63 11.91
C LYS A 198 17.55 8.08 13.29
N GLU A 199 16.61 8.28 14.21
CA GLU A 199 16.88 8.66 15.61
C GLU A 199 17.78 7.63 16.32
N ASN A 200 17.42 6.33 16.23
CA ASN A 200 18.21 5.26 16.85
C ASN A 200 19.63 5.15 16.27
N ALA A 201 19.80 5.36 14.97
CA ALA A 201 21.11 5.32 14.31
C ALA A 201 22.00 6.50 14.78
N PHE A 202 21.42 7.69 14.92
CA PHE A 202 22.11 8.87 15.45
C PHE A 202 22.62 8.65 16.88
N ILE A 203 21.77 8.10 17.77
CA ILE A 203 22.16 7.78 19.15
C ILE A 203 23.31 6.76 19.20
N ALA A 204 23.30 5.75 18.31
CA ALA A 204 24.36 4.76 18.26
C ALA A 204 25.71 5.37 17.85
N GLU A 205 25.72 6.27 16.86
CA GLU A 205 26.92 6.98 16.41
C GLU A 205 27.48 7.90 17.51
N GLU A 206 26.61 8.65 18.20
CA GLU A 206 27.03 9.51 19.33
C GLU A 206 27.62 8.68 20.48
N LEU A 207 27.05 7.51 20.78
CA LEU A 207 27.59 6.59 21.78
C LEU A 207 28.93 5.96 21.37
N GLU A 208 29.21 5.77 20.08
CA GLU A 208 30.52 5.30 19.59
C GLU A 208 31.57 6.41 19.70
N LEU A 209 31.22 7.65 19.34
CA LEU A 209 32.09 8.82 19.48
C LEU A 209 32.46 9.11 20.94
N LEU A 210 31.53 8.89 21.88
CA LEU A 210 31.80 9.07 23.31
C LEU A 210 32.67 7.95 23.92
N LYS A 211 32.89 6.85 23.21
CA LYS A 211 33.72 5.72 23.65
C LYS A 211 35.14 5.74 23.05
N GLY A 212 35.42 6.61 22.07
CA GLY A 212 36.74 6.81 21.47
C GLY A 212 37.48 8.00 22.06
#